data_AF-A0A6V7WB34-F1
#
_entry.id   AF-A0A6V7WB34-F1
#
_cell.length_a   1.000
_cell.length_b   1.000
_cell.length_c   1.000
_cell.angle_alpha   90.00
_cell.angle_beta   90.00
_cell.angle_gamma   90.00
#
_symmetry.space_group_name_H-M   'P 1'
#
loop_
_entity.id
_entity.type
_entity.pdbx_description
1 polymer ?
#
loop_
_entity_poly.entity_id
_entity_poly.type
_entity_poly.pdbx_seq_one_letter_code
_entity_poly.pdbx_strand_id
1 'polypeptide(L)'
;MSLYKEDVYETEDLPEPEPDDNEEYFENKEIEKVHVDLNAAKRRFGNCLLDSGGADFSDSVTSSRLKRGYKANEIFEGSPQDWEIEELTFEQKYKKICSEIKELMAESEKQTQPVSKTEIEGLHKFVQSIASPAVSDVQPKTSDDSSKQVDEPKYLTEEDIEKYRSKLVSGASIQEFNEVINAILAEYSRIAEYCSSVTKNRKEYFNHLQKSHQSELNFKDKQIQLLESTVEQLRQDLVKKLRNEHMEIARSSVKGETTKEKNSDVG
;
A
#
# COMPACT_ATOMS: atom_id res chain seq x y z
N MET A 1 -30.13 -77.02 -33.44
CA MET A 1 -29.66 -75.64 -33.69
C MET A 1 -29.90 -74.85 -32.42
N SER A 2 -28.84 -74.35 -31.78
CA SER A 2 -28.92 -73.62 -30.52
C SER A 2 -29.39 -72.19 -30.75
N LEU A 3 -30.59 -71.85 -30.30
CA LEU A 3 -31.06 -70.48 -30.16
C LEU A 3 -30.84 -70.06 -28.71
N TYR A 4 -29.61 -69.69 -28.36
CA TYR A 4 -29.40 -68.82 -27.21
C TYR A 4 -29.54 -67.40 -27.74
N LYS A 5 -30.67 -66.76 -27.44
CA LYS A 5 -30.75 -65.29 -27.50
C LYS A 5 -30.00 -64.78 -26.28
N GLU A 6 -29.07 -63.86 -26.49
CA GLU A 6 -28.44 -63.11 -25.40
C GLU A 6 -29.54 -62.30 -24.70
N ASP A 7 -29.73 -62.55 -23.41
CA ASP A 7 -30.58 -61.73 -22.56
C ASP A 7 -29.85 -60.40 -22.31
N VAL A 8 -30.02 -59.46 -23.25
CA VAL A 8 -29.54 -58.09 -23.10
C VAL A 8 -30.60 -57.31 -22.32
N TYR A 9 -30.33 -57.07 -21.04
CA TYR A 9 -31.14 -56.20 -20.20
C TYR A 9 -30.59 -54.77 -20.28
N GLU A 10 -31.17 -53.96 -21.15
CA GLU A 10 -30.95 -52.51 -21.20
C GLU A 10 -32.01 -51.80 -20.35
N THR A 11 -31.61 -50.71 -19.70
CA THR A 11 -32.54 -49.77 -19.07
C THR A 11 -33.36 -49.08 -20.16
N GLU A 12 -34.64 -48.79 -19.89
CA GLU A 12 -35.46 -47.99 -20.81
C GLU A 12 -34.74 -46.66 -21.09
N ASP A 13 -34.43 -46.39 -22.37
CA ASP A 13 -33.80 -45.14 -22.81
C ASP A 13 -34.79 -43.99 -22.55
N LEU A 14 -34.60 -43.34 -21.39
CA LEU A 14 -35.24 -42.06 -21.12
C LEU A 14 -34.65 -41.03 -22.09
N PRO A 15 -35.48 -40.15 -22.67
CA PRO A 15 -34.97 -39.08 -23.52
C PRO A 15 -33.92 -38.27 -22.77
N GLU A 16 -32.78 -38.02 -23.42
CA GLU A 16 -31.77 -37.12 -22.87
C GLU A 16 -32.45 -35.79 -22.54
N PRO A 17 -32.21 -35.22 -21.34
CA PRO A 17 -32.76 -33.92 -21.01
C PRO A 17 -32.29 -32.92 -22.05
N GLU A 18 -33.22 -32.26 -22.74
CA GLU A 18 -32.85 -31.21 -23.68
C GLU A 18 -32.03 -30.15 -22.93
N PRO A 19 -30.96 -29.61 -23.56
CA PRO A 19 -30.21 -28.52 -22.96
C PRO A 19 -31.18 -27.41 -22.59
N ASP A 20 -31.17 -27.02 -21.32
CA ASP A 20 -31.97 -25.91 -20.84
C ASP A 20 -31.46 -24.63 -21.51
N ASP A 21 -32.13 -24.21 -22.58
CA ASP A 21 -31.86 -22.94 -23.30
C ASP A 21 -32.21 -21.71 -22.44
N ASN A 22 -32.60 -21.89 -21.17
CA ASN A 22 -32.70 -20.81 -20.21
C ASN A 22 -31.28 -20.32 -19.84
N GLU A 23 -30.72 -19.48 -20.71
CA GLU A 23 -29.74 -18.48 -20.30
C GLU A 23 -30.28 -17.83 -19.02
N GLU A 24 -29.49 -17.79 -17.96
CA GLU A 24 -29.93 -17.33 -16.64
C GLU A 24 -30.31 -15.83 -16.72
N TYR A 25 -31.57 -15.56 -17.09
CA TYR A 25 -32.11 -14.21 -17.19
C TYR A 25 -32.32 -13.69 -15.78
N PHE A 26 -31.30 -13.03 -15.22
CA PHE A 26 -31.48 -12.13 -14.09
C PHE A 26 -32.32 -10.94 -14.57
N GLU A 27 -33.65 -11.09 -14.63
CA GLU A 27 -34.61 -9.99 -14.77
C GLU A 27 -34.79 -9.30 -13.42
N ASN A 28 -33.69 -8.77 -12.88
CA ASN A 28 -33.75 -7.90 -11.71
C ASN A 28 -34.19 -6.50 -12.18
N LYS A 29 -35.31 -6.00 -11.64
CA LYS A 29 -35.80 -4.63 -11.90
C LYS A 29 -34.80 -3.53 -11.50
N GLU A 30 -33.77 -3.91 -10.73
CA GLU A 30 -32.70 -3.04 -10.24
C GLU A 30 -31.44 -3.10 -11.13
N ILE A 31 -31.39 -3.98 -12.14
CA ILE A 31 -30.24 -4.16 -13.02
C ILE A 31 -30.62 -3.74 -14.45
N GLU A 32 -29.92 -2.75 -14.98
CA GLU A 32 -30.05 -2.34 -16.39
C GLU A 32 -29.12 -3.17 -17.28
N LYS A 33 -29.67 -3.79 -18.31
CA LYS A 33 -28.89 -4.49 -19.35
C LYS A 33 -28.58 -3.52 -20.50
N VAL A 34 -27.33 -3.10 -20.61
CA VAL A 34 -26.86 -2.20 -21.67
C VAL A 34 -26.18 -2.99 -22.78
N HIS A 35 -26.68 -2.87 -24.01
CA HIS A 35 -26.01 -3.44 -25.19
C HIS A 35 -24.87 -2.53 -25.66
N VAL A 36 -23.66 -3.08 -25.76
CA VAL A 36 -22.47 -2.33 -26.20
C VAL A 36 -22.12 -2.71 -27.64
N ASP A 37 -22.37 -1.79 -28.58
CA ASP A 37 -21.91 -1.93 -29.96
C ASP A 37 -20.40 -1.65 -30.05
N LEU A 38 -19.62 -2.69 -30.39
CA LEU A 38 -18.17 -2.63 -30.54
C LEU A 38 -17.74 -1.62 -31.61
N ASN A 39 -18.50 -1.47 -32.69
CA ASN A 39 -18.15 -0.54 -33.77
C ASN A 39 -18.40 0.91 -33.34
N ALA A 40 -19.48 1.16 -32.61
CA ALA A 40 -19.71 2.45 -31.98
C ALA A 40 -18.65 2.77 -30.92
N ALA A 41 -18.28 1.81 -30.07
CA ALA A 41 -17.25 1.99 -29.04
C ALA A 41 -15.88 2.29 -29.65
N LYS A 42 -15.46 1.54 -30.68
CA LYS A 42 -14.20 1.77 -31.39
C LYS A 42 -14.14 3.15 -32.05
N ARG A 43 -15.25 3.65 -32.61
CA ARG A 43 -15.32 5.02 -33.13
C ARG A 43 -15.24 6.08 -32.04
N ARG A 44 -15.84 5.83 -30.87
CA ARG A 44 -15.80 6.74 -29.72
C ARG A 44 -14.40 6.87 -29.11
N PHE A 45 -13.70 5.75 -28.93
CA PHE A 45 -12.41 5.73 -28.24
C PHE A 45 -11.19 5.64 -29.17
N GLY A 46 -11.39 5.43 -30.47
CA GLY A 46 -10.30 5.20 -31.42
C GLY A 46 -9.33 6.38 -31.59
N ASN A 47 -9.78 7.59 -31.25
CA ASN A 47 -8.95 8.80 -31.29
C ASN A 47 -8.50 9.25 -29.88
N CYS A 48 -8.83 8.50 -28.83
CA CYS A 48 -8.38 8.81 -27.47
C CYS A 48 -6.96 8.27 -27.27
N LEU A 49 -6.02 9.17 -26.99
CA LEU A 49 -4.65 8.81 -26.64
C LEU A 49 -4.50 8.72 -25.12
N LEU A 50 -3.83 7.66 -24.66
CA LEU A 50 -3.50 7.45 -23.25
C LEU A 50 -2.00 7.67 -23.05
N ASP A 51 -1.65 8.46 -22.05
CA ASP A 51 -0.27 8.58 -21.56
C ASP A 51 0.00 7.50 -20.51
N SER A 52 1.01 6.67 -20.79
CA SER A 52 1.50 5.60 -19.92
C SER A 52 2.69 6.02 -19.05
N GLY A 53 3.19 7.25 -19.15
CA GLY A 53 4.37 7.72 -18.42
C GLY A 53 4.24 7.67 -16.90
N GLY A 54 3.02 7.72 -16.36
CA GLY A 54 2.73 7.55 -14.93
C GLY A 54 2.34 6.13 -14.51
N ALA A 55 2.19 5.20 -15.45
CA ALA A 55 1.65 3.87 -15.22
C ALA A 55 2.71 2.85 -14.77
N ASP A 56 3.62 3.26 -13.89
CA ASP A 56 4.59 2.36 -13.26
C ASP A 56 4.28 2.18 -11.78
N PHE A 57 3.87 0.95 -11.43
CA PHE A 57 3.59 0.55 -10.06
C PHE A 57 4.74 -0.22 -9.41
N SER A 58 5.79 -0.54 -10.18
CA SER A 58 6.93 -1.34 -9.72
C SER A 58 7.82 -0.59 -8.71
N ASP A 59 7.85 0.75 -8.78
CA ASP A 59 8.78 1.57 -7.97
C ASP A 59 8.19 2.12 -6.67
N SER A 60 8.57 1.50 -5.54
CA SER A 60 8.51 2.02 -4.17
C SER A 60 7.16 2.45 -3.56
N VAL A 61 6.91 1.96 -2.35
CA VAL A 61 5.77 2.30 -1.46
C VAL A 61 5.97 3.68 -0.80
N THR A 62 7.06 4.39 -1.08
CA THR A 62 7.47 5.61 -0.35
C THR A 62 7.04 6.93 -0.98
N SER A 63 6.54 6.94 -2.22
CA SER A 63 5.96 8.17 -2.79
C SER A 63 4.58 8.44 -2.19
N SER A 64 4.47 9.47 -1.34
CA SER A 64 3.20 9.97 -0.81
C SER A 64 2.28 10.58 -1.88
N ARG A 65 2.79 10.81 -3.10
CA ARG A 65 1.95 11.14 -4.25
C ARG A 65 1.40 9.84 -4.80
N LEU A 66 0.08 9.69 -4.67
CA LEU A 66 -0.72 8.63 -5.28
C LEU A 66 -0.19 8.34 -6.68
N LYS A 67 0.34 7.13 -6.89
CA LYS A 67 0.69 6.63 -8.22
C LYS A 67 -0.60 6.66 -9.06
N ARG A 68 -0.74 7.68 -9.90
CA ARG A 68 -1.84 7.79 -10.85
C ARG A 68 -1.44 6.96 -12.05
N GLY A 69 -2.29 6.01 -12.44
CA GLY A 69 -2.06 5.16 -13.63
C GLY A 69 -2.17 5.96 -14.93
N TYR A 70 -2.80 5.37 -15.93
CA TYR A 70 -2.97 6.03 -17.23
C TYR A 70 -3.66 7.39 -17.09
N LYS A 71 -3.10 8.39 -17.75
CA LYS A 71 -3.74 9.71 -17.89
C LYS A 71 -4.36 9.78 -19.28
N ALA A 72 -5.61 10.25 -19.36
CA ALA A 72 -6.14 10.69 -20.62
C ALA A 72 -5.35 11.93 -21.04
N ASN A 73 -4.82 11.96 -22.25
CA ASN A 73 -4.22 13.17 -22.77
C ASN A 73 -5.32 14.21 -22.97
N GLU A 74 -5.53 15.06 -21.96
CA GLU A 74 -6.04 16.39 -22.20
C GLU A 74 -4.97 17.08 -23.04
N ILE A 75 -5.18 17.12 -24.35
CA ILE A 75 -4.43 18.01 -25.24
C ILE A 75 -4.83 19.42 -24.80
N PHE A 76 -4.19 19.94 -23.76
CA PHE A 76 -4.10 21.36 -23.54
C PHE A 76 -3.18 21.89 -24.65
N GLU A 77 -3.78 22.32 -25.76
CA GLU A 77 -3.16 23.32 -26.62
C GLU A 77 -2.87 24.54 -25.74
N GLY A 78 -1.60 24.67 -25.36
CA GLY A 78 -1.12 25.73 -24.49
C GLY A 78 0.00 25.24 -23.59
N SER A 79 1.14 24.86 -24.18
CA SER A 79 2.38 24.80 -23.40
C SER A 79 2.73 26.23 -22.96
N PRO A 80 2.87 26.51 -21.66
CA PRO A 80 3.52 27.73 -21.21
C PRO A 80 4.97 27.72 -21.70
N GLN A 81 5.32 28.80 -22.39
CA GLN A 81 6.51 29.05 -23.20
C GLN A 81 7.88 29.01 -22.48
N ASP A 82 8.03 28.53 -21.24
CA ASP A 82 9.21 28.89 -20.43
C ASP A 82 9.97 27.75 -19.72
N TRP A 83 10.03 26.54 -20.29
CA TRP A 83 10.88 25.47 -19.74
C TRP A 83 11.77 24.82 -20.81
N GLU A 84 12.42 25.64 -21.63
CA GLU A 84 13.71 25.25 -22.23
C GLU A 84 14.80 25.35 -21.15
N ILE A 85 14.74 24.47 -20.16
CA ILE A 85 15.97 24.07 -19.48
C ILE A 85 16.51 22.98 -20.38
N GLU A 86 17.48 23.30 -21.23
CA GLU A 86 18.31 22.29 -21.89
C GLU A 86 18.67 21.25 -20.83
N GLU A 87 18.15 20.04 -20.98
CA GLU A 87 18.40 18.97 -20.04
C GLU A 87 19.91 18.72 -20.06
N LEU A 88 20.61 19.23 -19.05
CA LEU A 88 22.03 19.00 -18.87
C LEU A 88 22.26 17.49 -18.95
N THR A 89 23.08 17.07 -19.90
CA THR A 89 23.48 15.67 -20.02
C THR A 89 24.04 15.16 -18.69
N PHE A 90 23.87 13.88 -18.40
CA PHE A 90 24.26 13.28 -17.12
C PHE A 90 25.70 13.67 -16.69
N GLU A 91 26.62 13.72 -17.66
CA GLU A 91 28.00 14.14 -17.44
C GLU A 91 28.12 15.62 -17.00
N GLN A 92 27.36 16.52 -17.60
CA GLN A 92 27.32 17.93 -17.22
C GLN A 92 26.73 18.11 -15.82
N LYS A 93 25.67 17.36 -15.49
CA LYS A 93 25.07 17.36 -14.15
C LYS A 93 26.05 16.84 -13.10
N TYR A 94 26.76 15.75 -13.40
CA TYR A 94 27.80 15.21 -12.53
C TYR A 94 28.92 16.23 -12.28
N LYS A 95 29.44 16.88 -13.34
CA LYS A 95 30.47 17.92 -13.23
C LYS A 95 30.00 19.10 -12.37
N LYS A 96 28.76 19.57 -12.56
CA LYS A 96 28.16 20.66 -11.77
C LYS A 96 28.07 20.30 -10.29
N ILE A 97 27.57 19.11 -9.97
CA ILE A 97 27.46 18.65 -8.58
C ILE A 97 28.85 18.52 -7.95
N CYS A 98 29.84 17.97 -8.66
CA CYS A 98 31.20 17.89 -8.16
C CYS A 98 31.82 19.27 -7.88
N SER A 99 31.53 20.29 -8.69
CA SER A 99 31.97 21.66 -8.40
C SER A 99 31.25 22.26 -7.19
N GLU A 100 29.94 22.04 -7.08
CA GLU A 100 29.13 22.57 -5.97
C GLU A 100 29.55 21.94 -4.62
N ILE A 101 29.84 20.64 -4.59
CA ILE A 101 30.39 19.97 -3.40
C ILE A 101 31.76 20.54 -3.02
N LYS A 102 32.65 20.80 -4.00
CA LYS A 102 33.96 21.40 -3.72
C LYS A 102 33.85 22.81 -3.15
N GLU A 103 32.92 23.61 -3.68
CA GLU A 103 32.66 24.96 -3.20
C GLU A 103 32.09 24.94 -1.77
N LEU A 104 31.14 24.04 -1.49
CA LEU A 104 30.59 23.85 -0.13
C LEU A 104 31.66 23.38 0.86
N MET A 105 32.56 22.48 0.47
CA MET A 105 33.69 22.09 1.33
C MET A 105 34.61 23.29 1.62
N ALA A 106 34.95 24.09 0.60
CA ALA A 106 35.77 25.28 0.79
C ALA A 106 35.08 26.34 1.66
N GLU A 107 33.77 26.49 1.55
CA GLU A 107 32.98 27.41 2.37
C GLU A 107 32.88 26.91 3.83
N SER A 108 32.75 25.60 4.04
CA SER A 108 32.79 25.00 5.38
C SER A 108 34.14 25.20 6.07
N GLU A 109 35.25 25.08 5.33
CA GLU A 109 36.60 25.33 5.86
C GLU A 109 36.80 26.81 6.23
N LYS A 110 36.25 27.74 5.45
CA LYS A 110 36.26 29.18 5.77
C LYS A 110 35.44 29.50 7.03
N GLN A 111 34.30 28.84 7.22
CA GLN A 111 33.45 29.04 8.40
C GLN A 111 33.99 28.35 9.66
N THR A 112 34.91 27.39 9.52
CA THR A 112 35.68 26.83 10.66
C THR A 112 36.87 27.68 11.10
N GLN A 113 37.04 28.90 10.59
CA GLN A 113 37.95 29.85 11.23
C GLN A 113 37.41 30.19 12.64
N PRO A 114 38.25 30.09 13.69
CA PRO A 114 37.79 30.25 15.06
C PRO A 114 37.29 31.68 15.27
N VAL A 115 36.01 31.81 15.64
CA VAL A 115 35.46 33.05 16.23
C VAL A 115 36.46 33.52 17.27
N SER A 116 36.93 34.75 17.13
CA SER A 116 38.04 35.24 17.95
C SER A 116 37.61 35.20 19.42
N LYS A 117 38.46 34.66 20.32
CA LYS A 117 38.16 34.59 21.76
C LYS A 117 37.69 35.93 22.34
N THR A 118 38.15 37.04 21.75
CA THR A 118 37.78 38.42 22.08
C THR A 118 36.30 38.73 21.88
N GLU A 119 35.65 38.17 20.85
CA GLU A 119 34.22 38.39 20.57
C GLU A 119 33.34 37.59 21.55
N ILE A 120 33.78 36.39 21.93
CA ILE A 120 33.12 35.55 22.93
C ILE A 120 33.21 36.17 24.33
N GLU A 121 34.37 36.73 24.70
CA GLU A 121 34.55 37.46 25.96
C GLU A 121 33.69 38.73 26.04
N GLY A 122 33.51 39.44 24.91
CA GLY A 122 32.63 40.60 24.81
C GLY A 122 31.17 40.25 25.06
N LEU A 123 30.69 39.16 24.43
CA LEU A 123 29.33 38.65 24.63
C LEU A 123 29.09 38.17 26.07
N HIS A 124 30.08 37.51 26.68
CA HIS A 124 29.98 37.05 28.06
C HIS A 124 29.82 38.22 29.05
N LYS A 125 30.59 39.30 28.88
CA LYS A 125 30.46 40.52 29.71
C LYS A 125 29.10 41.19 29.54
N PHE A 126 28.57 41.23 28.32
CA PHE A 126 27.27 41.81 28.03
C PHE A 126 26.13 41.05 28.72
N VAL A 127 26.11 39.72 28.60
CA VAL A 127 25.11 38.87 29.27
C VAL A 127 25.18 39.00 30.79
N GLN A 128 26.38 39.09 31.35
CA GLN A 128 26.58 39.22 32.80
C GLN A 128 26.10 40.58 33.35
N SER A 129 26.15 41.64 32.54
CA SER A 129 25.57 42.95 32.87
C SER A 129 24.04 42.94 32.89
N ILE A 130 23.40 42.05 32.14
CA ILE A 130 21.93 41.94 32.05
C ILE A 130 21.37 41.01 33.14
N ALA A 131 22.19 40.05 33.60
CA ALA A 131 21.75 38.96 34.47
C ALA A 131 21.82 39.21 35.99
N SER A 132 22.12 40.43 36.46
CA SER A 132 22.13 40.73 37.91
C SER A 132 20.82 41.41 38.37
N PRO A 133 20.02 40.80 39.26
CA PRO A 133 18.79 41.40 39.80
C PRO A 133 18.84 41.66 41.32
N ALA A 134 18.42 42.86 41.76
CA ALA A 134 17.73 43.22 43.03
C ALA A 134 17.88 44.75 43.28
N VAL A 135 16.83 45.59 43.28
CA VAL A 135 15.88 45.91 44.40
C VAL A 135 16.67 46.37 45.65
N SER A 136 16.64 47.63 46.13
CA SER A 136 15.47 48.40 46.61
C SER A 136 15.68 49.93 46.83
N ASP A 137 14.54 50.64 46.98
CA ASP A 137 14.22 51.84 47.79
C ASP A 137 14.51 53.32 47.37
N VAL A 138 13.40 54.02 47.05
CA VAL A 138 12.90 55.38 47.43
C VAL A 138 13.88 56.57 47.63
N GLN A 139 13.91 57.45 46.60
CA GLN A 139 13.96 58.95 46.49
C GLN A 139 14.83 59.85 47.43
N PRO A 140 15.12 61.15 47.09
CA PRO A 140 15.43 61.83 45.81
C PRO A 140 16.68 62.77 45.88
N LYS A 141 17.24 63.19 44.73
CA LYS A 141 17.88 64.52 44.41
C LYS A 141 19.16 64.44 43.55
N THR A 142 19.17 65.29 42.50
CA THR A 142 20.30 66.03 41.85
C THR A 142 21.50 65.23 41.33
N SER A 143 22.03 65.34 40.12
CA SER A 143 22.08 66.41 39.11
C SER A 143 22.73 65.86 37.82
N ASP A 144 22.36 66.45 36.69
CA ASP A 144 23.09 66.59 35.41
C ASP A 144 23.39 65.38 34.49
N ASP A 145 22.64 65.41 33.37
CA ASP A 145 23.09 65.39 31.97
C ASP A 145 23.50 64.06 31.28
N SER A 146 22.56 63.50 30.49
CA SER A 146 22.68 63.27 29.02
C SER A 146 21.85 62.06 28.50
N SER A 147 20.76 62.39 27.79
CA SER A 147 20.13 61.69 26.65
C SER A 147 19.98 60.15 26.60
N LYS A 148 18.72 59.66 26.66
CA LYS A 148 18.08 58.75 25.66
C LYS A 148 16.58 58.56 25.96
N GLN A 149 15.74 58.78 24.94
CA GLN A 149 14.28 58.68 24.95
C GLN A 149 13.81 57.25 25.24
N VAL A 150 12.79 57.12 26.09
CA VAL A 150 12.00 55.90 26.27
C VAL A 150 10.64 56.19 25.63
N ASP A 151 10.32 55.50 24.53
CA ASP A 151 9.07 55.65 23.81
C ASP A 151 7.88 55.13 24.63
N GLU A 152 6.87 55.99 24.85
CA GLU A 152 5.55 55.59 25.34
C GLU A 152 4.82 54.71 24.30
N PRO A 153 3.98 53.76 24.74
CA PRO A 153 3.15 52.97 23.83
C PRO A 153 2.12 53.87 23.14
N LYS A 154 2.30 54.11 21.84
CA LYS A 154 1.34 54.83 20.99
C LYS A 154 0.03 54.05 20.90
N TYR A 155 -1.03 54.60 21.50
CA TYR A 155 -2.40 54.16 21.24
C TYR A 155 -2.80 54.57 19.82
N LEU A 156 -3.51 53.69 19.10
CA LEU A 156 -4.02 54.00 17.76
C LEU A 156 -4.93 55.22 17.82
N THR A 157 -4.74 56.15 16.90
CA THR A 157 -5.57 57.35 16.79
C THR A 157 -6.92 57.03 16.15
N GLU A 158 -7.93 57.86 16.39
CA GLU A 158 -9.26 57.71 15.78
C GLU A 158 -9.18 57.60 14.23
N GLU A 159 -8.25 58.33 13.61
CA GLU A 159 -7.98 58.28 12.16
C GLU A 159 -7.42 56.92 11.71
N ASP A 160 -6.57 56.28 12.53
CA ASP A 160 -6.06 54.94 12.24
C ASP A 160 -7.21 53.92 12.31
N ILE A 161 -8.11 54.06 13.28
CA ILE A 161 -9.28 53.18 13.45
C ILE A 161 -10.24 53.32 12.25
N GLU A 162 -10.47 54.54 11.76
CA GLU A 162 -11.29 54.82 10.57
C GLU A 162 -10.69 54.18 9.29
N LYS A 163 -9.35 54.19 9.18
CA LYS A 163 -8.60 53.53 8.10
C LYS A 163 -8.70 52.00 8.14
N TYR A 164 -8.93 51.41 9.31
CA TYR A 164 -9.21 49.98 9.43
C TYR A 164 -10.69 49.65 9.18
N ARG A 165 -11.63 50.53 9.57
CA ARG A 165 -13.06 50.37 9.27
C ARG A 165 -13.36 50.35 7.76
N SER A 166 -12.64 51.16 6.99
CA SER A 166 -12.74 51.15 5.52
C SER A 166 -12.12 49.92 4.84
N LYS A 167 -11.32 49.13 5.57
CA LYS A 167 -10.78 47.82 5.12
C LYS A 167 -11.64 46.63 5.57
N LEU A 168 -12.60 46.84 6.47
CA LEU A 168 -13.56 45.81 6.86
C LEU A 168 -14.59 45.66 5.74
N VAL A 169 -14.57 44.50 5.08
CA VAL A 169 -15.49 44.17 4.00
C VAL A 169 -16.91 44.12 4.57
N SER A 170 -17.81 44.93 4.00
CA SER A 170 -19.18 45.09 4.48
C SER A 170 -19.95 43.77 4.47
N GLY A 171 -20.66 43.48 5.57
CA GLY A 171 -21.76 42.53 5.85
C GLY A 171 -22.12 41.35 4.95
N ALA A 172 -22.01 41.43 3.62
CA ALA A 172 -22.22 40.32 2.69
C ALA A 172 -21.04 39.33 2.68
N SER A 173 -19.81 39.82 2.87
CA SER A 173 -18.58 39.01 2.73
C SER A 173 -18.33 38.01 3.85
N ILE A 174 -18.73 38.32 5.10
CA ILE A 174 -18.51 37.40 6.24
C ILE A 174 -19.47 36.21 6.13
N GLN A 175 -20.67 36.44 5.64
CA GLN A 175 -21.69 35.41 5.50
C GLN A 175 -21.32 34.43 4.37
N GLU A 176 -20.89 34.95 3.22
CA GLU A 176 -20.31 34.13 2.13
C GLU A 176 -19.06 33.35 2.59
N PHE A 177 -18.19 33.97 3.39
CA PHE A 177 -17.02 33.28 3.95
C PHE A 177 -17.42 32.14 4.90
N ASN A 178 -18.43 32.35 5.74
CA ASN A 178 -18.97 31.31 6.61
C ASN A 178 -19.64 30.19 5.81
N GLU A 179 -20.32 30.50 4.70
CA GLU A 179 -20.88 29.49 3.78
C GLU A 179 -19.78 28.66 3.13
N VAL A 180 -18.69 29.28 2.69
CA VAL A 180 -17.50 28.58 2.15
C VAL A 180 -16.86 27.69 3.22
N ILE A 181 -16.70 28.18 4.45
CA ILE A 181 -16.19 27.37 5.57
C ILE A 181 -17.10 26.16 5.82
N ASN A 182 -18.42 26.36 5.87
CA ASN A 182 -19.37 25.28 6.10
C ASN A 182 -19.35 24.25 4.95
N ALA A 183 -19.21 24.70 3.70
CA ALA A 183 -19.06 23.82 2.55
C ALA A 183 -17.76 22.99 2.62
N ILE A 184 -16.65 23.61 3.01
CA ILE A 184 -15.37 22.92 3.21
C ILE A 184 -15.48 21.89 4.34
N LEU A 185 -16.13 22.24 5.45
CA LEU A 185 -16.34 21.30 6.57
C LEU A 185 -17.23 20.12 6.16
N ALA A 186 -18.27 20.36 5.38
CA ALA A 186 -19.14 19.29 4.86
C ALA A 186 -18.37 18.35 3.92
N GLU A 187 -17.58 18.89 3.00
CA GLU A 187 -16.72 18.07 2.13
C GLU A 187 -15.63 17.33 2.91
N TYR A 188 -15.05 17.96 3.94
CA TYR A 188 -14.09 17.28 4.83
C TYR A 188 -14.74 16.08 5.53
N SER A 189 -15.94 16.25 6.10
CA SER A 189 -16.68 15.15 6.73
C SER A 189 -17.00 14.03 5.73
N ARG A 190 -17.44 14.37 4.52
CA ARG A 190 -17.69 13.40 3.45
C ARG A 190 -16.43 12.61 3.08
N ILE A 191 -15.29 13.29 2.95
CA ILE A 191 -13.99 12.65 2.66
C ILE A 191 -13.58 11.75 3.81
N ALA A 192 -13.77 12.17 5.06
CA ALA A 192 -13.45 11.37 6.24
C ALA A 192 -14.28 10.07 6.28
N GLU A 193 -15.58 10.16 6.00
CA GLU A 193 -16.48 9.00 5.90
C GLU A 193 -16.08 8.06 4.77
N TYR A 194 -15.75 8.61 3.59
CA TYR A 194 -15.26 7.82 2.46
C TYR A 194 -13.97 7.07 2.81
N CYS A 195 -12.98 7.75 3.40
CA CYS A 195 -11.74 7.13 3.85
C CYS A 195 -11.98 6.02 4.88
N SER A 196 -12.91 6.23 5.82
CA SER A 196 -13.32 5.22 6.80
C SER A 196 -13.93 3.99 6.12
N SER A 197 -14.84 4.20 5.18
CA SER A 197 -15.48 3.13 4.39
C SER A 197 -14.46 2.33 3.58
N VAL A 198 -13.57 3.00 2.86
CA VAL A 198 -12.50 2.34 2.07
C VAL A 198 -11.59 1.51 2.97
N THR A 199 -11.24 2.03 4.15
CA THR A 199 -10.41 1.30 5.12
C THR A 199 -11.12 0.05 5.64
N LYS A 200 -12.41 0.15 5.93
CA LYS A 200 -13.25 -0.98 6.34
C LYS A 200 -13.33 -2.04 5.24
N ASN A 201 -13.64 -1.65 4.00
CA ASN A 201 -13.72 -2.56 2.85
C ASN A 201 -12.39 -3.27 2.61
N ARG A 202 -11.27 -2.54 2.67
CA ARG A 202 -9.92 -3.13 2.55
C ARG A 202 -9.66 -4.16 3.65
N LYS A 203 -10.04 -3.87 4.89
CA LYS A 203 -9.88 -4.78 6.02
C LYS A 203 -10.73 -6.05 5.84
N GLU A 204 -11.96 -5.90 5.38
CA GLU A 204 -12.86 -7.03 5.10
C GLU A 204 -12.32 -7.92 3.97
N TYR A 205 -11.85 -7.33 2.87
CA TYR A 205 -11.21 -8.07 1.78
C TYR A 205 -9.97 -8.84 2.25
N PHE A 206 -9.10 -8.21 3.05
CA PHE A 206 -7.93 -8.87 3.61
C PHE A 206 -8.33 -10.05 4.51
N ASN A 207 -9.32 -9.86 5.38
CA ASN A 207 -9.83 -10.92 6.24
C ASN A 207 -10.41 -12.09 5.43
N HIS A 208 -11.14 -11.80 4.34
CA HIS A 208 -11.66 -12.83 3.45
C HIS A 208 -10.52 -13.64 2.81
N LEU A 209 -9.51 -12.95 2.27
CA LEU A 209 -8.35 -13.61 1.65
C LEU A 209 -7.59 -14.48 2.66
N GLN A 210 -7.39 -14.00 3.88
CA GLN A 210 -6.75 -14.76 4.95
C GLN A 210 -7.55 -16.02 5.31
N LYS A 211 -8.88 -15.90 5.45
CA LYS A 211 -9.76 -17.06 5.71
C LYS A 211 -9.72 -18.07 4.57
N SER A 212 -9.76 -17.61 3.32
CA SER A 212 -9.69 -18.47 2.14
C SER A 212 -8.37 -19.24 2.10
N HIS A 213 -7.24 -18.55 2.30
CA HIS A 213 -5.92 -19.19 2.35
C HIS A 213 -5.83 -20.22 3.47
N GLN A 214 -6.31 -19.88 4.68
CA GLN A 214 -6.31 -20.82 5.80
C GLN A 214 -7.16 -22.07 5.50
N SER A 215 -8.31 -21.91 4.83
CA SER A 215 -9.14 -23.03 4.40
C SER A 215 -8.41 -23.94 3.41
N GLU A 216 -7.65 -23.37 2.47
CA GLU A 216 -6.87 -24.13 1.49
C GLU A 216 -5.71 -24.89 2.15
N LEU A 217 -5.01 -24.27 3.10
CA LEU A 217 -3.98 -24.96 3.90
C LEU A 217 -4.58 -26.14 4.67
N ASN A 218 -5.69 -25.93 5.37
CA ASN A 218 -6.38 -26.98 6.11
C ASN A 218 -6.82 -28.14 5.18
N PHE A 219 -7.21 -27.83 3.93
CA PHE A 219 -7.56 -28.84 2.94
C PHE A 219 -6.33 -29.65 2.51
N LYS A 220 -5.21 -28.99 2.22
CA LYS A 220 -3.95 -29.65 1.86
C LYS A 220 -3.43 -30.52 3.01
N ASP A 221 -3.51 -30.04 4.25
CA ASP A 221 -3.11 -30.81 5.43
C ASP A 221 -3.94 -32.09 5.58
N LYS A 222 -5.26 -32.03 5.33
CA LYS A 222 -6.12 -33.23 5.32
C LYS A 222 -5.72 -34.22 4.23
N GLN A 223 -5.37 -33.74 3.03
CA GLN A 223 -4.89 -34.60 1.96
C GLN A 223 -3.55 -35.25 2.30
N ILE A 224 -2.63 -34.50 2.91
CA ILE A 224 -1.34 -35.02 3.37
C ILE A 224 -1.57 -36.13 4.41
N GLN A 225 -2.41 -35.90 5.42
CA GLN A 225 -2.73 -36.92 6.43
C GLN A 225 -3.33 -38.19 5.82
N LEU A 226 -4.18 -38.05 4.80
CA LEU A 226 -4.76 -39.20 4.10
C LEU A 226 -3.68 -39.98 3.35
N LEU A 227 -2.80 -39.29 2.63
CA LEU A 227 -1.67 -39.91 1.93
C LEU A 227 -0.72 -40.60 2.91
N GLU A 228 -0.37 -39.96 4.03
CA GLU A 228 0.46 -40.54 5.08
C GLU A 228 -0.17 -41.83 5.65
N SER A 229 -1.48 -41.83 5.90
CA SER A 229 -2.21 -43.02 6.36
C SER A 229 -2.14 -44.16 5.34
N THR A 230 -2.35 -43.87 4.05
CA THR A 230 -2.27 -44.89 2.99
C THR A 230 -0.86 -45.45 2.84
N VAL A 231 0.18 -44.61 2.91
CA VAL A 231 1.57 -45.04 2.86
C VAL A 231 1.91 -45.94 4.06
N GLU A 232 1.44 -45.59 5.26
CA GLU A 232 1.66 -46.40 6.46
C GLU A 232 0.95 -47.77 6.35
N GLN A 233 -0.27 -47.81 5.82
CA GLN A 233 -0.98 -49.08 5.56
C GLN A 233 -0.21 -49.95 4.56
N LEU A 234 0.23 -49.39 3.44
CA LEU A 234 1.03 -50.11 2.45
C LEU A 234 2.34 -50.65 3.04
N ARG A 235 3.00 -49.86 3.89
CA ARG A 235 4.22 -50.28 4.60
C ARG A 235 3.94 -51.46 5.52
N GLN A 236 2.86 -51.40 6.31
CA GLN A 236 2.47 -52.50 7.21
C GLN A 236 2.12 -53.76 6.45
N ASP A 237 1.40 -53.66 5.34
CA ASP A 237 1.03 -54.80 4.52
C ASP A 237 2.23 -55.44 3.83
N LEU A 238 3.20 -54.64 3.37
CA LEU A 238 4.46 -55.15 2.83
C LEU A 238 5.26 -55.91 3.89
N VAL A 239 5.38 -55.37 5.10
CA VAL A 239 6.04 -56.05 6.23
C VAL A 239 5.35 -57.36 6.58
N LYS A 240 4.01 -57.40 6.61
CA LYS A 240 3.24 -58.63 6.83
C LYS A 240 3.51 -59.67 5.74
N LYS A 241 3.48 -59.26 4.46
CA LYS A 241 3.75 -60.15 3.32
C LYS A 241 5.15 -60.76 3.41
N LEU A 242 6.18 -59.93 3.64
CA LEU A 242 7.56 -60.39 3.82
C LEU A 242 7.69 -61.38 4.99
N ARG A 243 7.01 -61.10 6.11
CA ARG A 243 7.01 -62.01 7.27
C ARG A 243 6.37 -63.36 6.93
N ASN A 244 5.26 -63.35 6.19
CA ASN A 244 4.57 -64.56 5.77
C ASN A 244 5.45 -65.38 4.81
N GLU A 245 6.10 -64.74 3.83
CA GLU A 245 7.03 -65.40 2.91
C GLU A 245 8.20 -66.04 3.67
N HIS A 246 8.83 -65.34 4.62
CA HIS A 246 9.88 -65.93 5.45
C HIS A 246 9.41 -67.14 6.24
N MET A 247 8.19 -67.11 6.77
CA MET A 247 7.60 -68.27 7.48
C MET A 247 7.34 -69.44 6.54
N GLU A 248 6.88 -69.20 5.31
CA GLU A 248 6.68 -70.24 4.29
C GLU A 248 8.01 -70.85 3.83
N ILE A 249 9.04 -70.03 3.61
CA ILE A 249 10.41 -70.49 3.30
C ILE A 249 10.91 -71.38 4.45
N ALA A 250 10.81 -70.95 5.70
CA ALA A 250 11.21 -71.74 6.87
C ALA A 250 10.45 -73.07 6.96
N ARG A 251 9.12 -73.08 6.74
CA ARG A 251 8.29 -74.30 6.72
C ARG A 251 8.69 -75.26 5.59
N SER A 252 8.99 -74.74 4.41
CA SER A 252 9.40 -75.56 3.26
C SER A 252 10.79 -76.18 3.48
N SER A 253 11.72 -75.47 4.13
CA SER A 253 13.04 -75.98 4.49
C SER A 253 12.96 -77.15 5.48
N VAL A 254 12.12 -77.03 6.52
CA VAL A 254 11.91 -78.11 7.52
C VAL A 254 11.26 -79.35 6.89
N LYS A 255 10.28 -79.18 5.98
CA LYS A 255 9.67 -80.32 5.28
C LYS A 255 10.68 -81.06 4.39
N GLY A 256 11.60 -80.36 3.72
CA GLY A 256 12.64 -80.96 2.89
C GLY A 256 13.61 -81.87 3.65
N GLU A 257 13.92 -81.54 4.91
CA GLU A 257 14.78 -82.35 5.79
C GLU A 257 14.08 -83.64 6.26
N THR A 258 12.81 -83.55 6.66
CA THR A 258 12.04 -84.74 7.13
C THR A 258 11.81 -85.82 6.05
N THR A 259 11.80 -85.45 4.76
CA THR A 259 11.73 -86.41 3.65
C THR A 259 13.06 -87.09 3.33
N LYS A 260 14.21 -86.50 3.72
CA LYS A 260 15.51 -87.16 3.56
C LYS A 260 15.76 -88.21 4.64
N GLU A 261 15.33 -87.97 5.88
CA GLU A 261 15.48 -88.95 6.97
C GLU A 261 14.60 -90.20 6.80
N LYS A 262 13.41 -90.09 6.21
CA LYS A 262 12.55 -91.27 5.96
C LYS A 262 13.04 -92.19 4.84
N ASN A 263 13.92 -91.71 3.97
CA ASN A 263 14.49 -92.50 2.87
C ASN A 263 15.85 -93.14 3.21
N SER A 264 16.40 -92.91 4.40
CA SER A 264 17.65 -93.54 4.87
C SER A 264 17.42 -94.74 5.80
N ASP A 265 16.18 -95.09 6.13
CA ASP A 265 15.82 -96.17 7.06
C ASP A 265 15.20 -97.41 6.36
N VAL A 266 15.31 -97.47 5.02
CA VAL A 266 14.96 -98.64 4.20
C VAL A 266 16.17 -98.99 3.33
N GLY A 267 17.17 -99.62 3.95
CA GLY A 267 18.38 -100.13 3.30
C GLY A 267 18.98 -101.26 4.12
#